data_AF-A0A2V1MIK0-F1
#
_entry.id   AF-A0A2V1MIK0-F1
#
_cell.length_a   1.000
_cell.length_b   1.000
_cell.length_c   1.000
_cell.angle_alpha   90.00
_cell.angle_beta   90.00
_cell.angle_gamma   90.00
#
_symmetry.space_group_name_H-M   'P 1'
#
loop_
_entity.id
_entity.type
_entity.pdbx_description
1 polymer ?
#
loop_
_entity_poly.entity_id
_entity_poly.type
_entity_poly.pdbx_seq_one_letter_code
_entity_poly.pdbx_strand_id
1 'polypeptide(L)'
;MTTPTTAPAPAEAGVHSSLDALEAESIHILREVVAEFDRPAMLFSGGKDSVVMLHLAAKAFWPGRIPFPVLHVDTGHNFPEVLEFRDRTVERLGLRLVVASVQDYLDDGRLLERADGTRNPLQTLPLLDAIAEHRFDAVFGGGRRDEDKARAKERILSLRDEFGQWDPRNQRPELWNLYNGRHTPGQHVRAFPISNWTELDIWRYIERENIELPPIYYAHERDVFRRDGMWMAVGEFSAPAGAEAVERQTVRYRTVGDMSCTGAVLSGARTVADVVAEVAVSTLTERGATRADDRISEAAMEDRKKDGYF
;
A
#
# COMPACT_ATOMS: atom_id res chain seq x y z
N MET A 1 -2.69 34.12 58.69
CA MET A 1 -2.82 32.74 58.21
C MET A 1 -3.00 32.79 56.71
N THR A 2 -1.90 32.66 55.96
CA THR A 2 -1.89 32.62 54.50
C THR A 2 -1.75 31.16 54.09
N THR A 3 -2.83 30.59 53.55
CA THR A 3 -2.84 29.28 52.92
C THR A 3 -1.87 29.29 51.73
N PRO A 4 -0.92 28.34 51.64
CA PRO A 4 -0.06 28.25 50.48
C PRO A 4 -0.88 27.64 49.33
N THR A 5 -0.99 28.38 48.23
CA THR A 5 -1.51 27.88 46.96
C THR A 5 -0.55 26.82 46.42
N THR A 6 -0.99 25.56 46.42
CA THR A 6 -0.28 24.47 45.76
C THR A 6 -0.29 24.72 44.26
N ALA A 7 0.89 24.91 43.65
CA ALA A 7 1.03 24.94 42.20
C ALA A 7 0.55 23.60 41.61
N PRO A 8 -0.17 23.60 40.47
CA PRO A 8 -0.53 22.35 39.82
C PRO A 8 0.74 21.60 39.43
N ALA A 9 0.77 20.29 39.71
CA ALA A 9 1.84 19.42 39.25
C ALA A 9 1.96 19.54 37.72
N PRO A 10 3.18 19.59 37.16
CA PRO A 10 3.35 19.53 35.72
C PRO A 10 2.66 18.25 35.23
N ALA A 11 1.77 18.40 34.24
CA ALA A 11 1.21 17.25 33.54
C ALA A 11 2.38 16.35 33.10
N GLU A 12 2.31 15.05 33.41
CA GLU A 12 3.27 14.09 32.89
C GLU A 12 3.23 14.22 31.37
N ALA A 13 4.29 14.79 30.80
CA ALA A 13 4.49 14.79 29.35
C ALA A 13 4.61 13.33 28.96
N GLY A 14 3.51 12.76 28.45
CA GLY A 14 3.44 11.36 28.05
C GLY A 14 4.61 11.06 27.13
N VAL A 15 5.36 10.00 27.45
CA VAL A 15 6.44 9.52 26.58
C VAL A 15 5.79 9.11 25.26
N HIS A 16 5.93 9.95 24.23
CA HIS A 16 5.46 9.62 22.89
C HIS A 16 6.22 8.37 22.41
N SER A 17 5.48 7.31 22.11
CA SER A 17 6.06 6.11 21.50
C SER A 17 6.50 6.42 20.06
N SER A 18 7.37 5.58 19.48
CA SER A 18 7.74 5.72 18.07
C SER A 18 6.53 5.69 17.13
N LEU A 19 5.51 4.88 17.47
CA LEU A 19 4.27 4.80 16.71
C LEU A 19 3.42 6.07 16.81
N ASP A 20 3.49 6.82 17.92
CA ASP A 20 2.77 8.09 18.05
C ASP A 20 3.38 9.17 17.15
N ALA A 21 4.72 9.17 17.05
CA ALA A 21 5.43 10.06 16.13
C ALA A 21 5.11 9.73 14.66
N LEU A 22 5.12 8.45 14.30
CA LEU A 22 4.76 7.98 12.97
C LEU A 22 3.30 8.28 12.61
N GLU A 23 2.36 8.04 13.54
CA GLU A 23 0.94 8.39 13.37
C GLU A 23 0.77 9.90 13.14
N ALA A 24 1.41 10.73 13.98
CA ALA A 24 1.34 12.18 13.86
C ALA A 24 1.92 12.69 12.54
N GLU A 25 3.05 12.14 12.10
CA GLU A 25 3.66 12.47 10.79
C GLU A 25 2.71 12.12 9.64
N SER A 26 2.16 10.91 9.62
CA SER A 26 1.25 10.49 8.56
C SER A 26 -0.03 11.32 8.52
N ILE A 27 -0.62 11.64 9.69
CA ILE A 27 -1.80 12.50 9.78
C ILE A 27 -1.48 13.92 9.29
N HIS A 28 -0.29 14.45 9.62
CA HIS A 28 0.16 15.74 9.12
C HIS A 28 0.26 15.75 7.60
N ILE A 29 0.93 14.76 7.00
CA ILE A 29 1.04 14.61 5.53
C ILE A 29 -0.33 14.54 4.86
N LEU A 30 -1.24 13.72 5.39
CA LEU A 30 -2.60 13.58 4.86
C LEU A 30 -3.35 14.92 4.86
N ARG A 31 -3.23 15.70 5.94
CA ARG A 31 -3.87 17.02 6.07
C ARG A 31 -3.26 18.06 5.14
N GLU A 32 -1.94 18.11 5.03
CA GLU A 32 -1.25 19.04 4.13
C GLU A 32 -1.65 18.79 2.67
N VAL A 33 -1.66 17.53 2.23
CA VAL A 33 -2.08 17.20 0.86
C VAL A 33 -3.55 17.54 0.62
N VAL A 34 -4.45 17.29 1.58
CA VAL A 34 -5.85 17.71 1.41
C VAL A 34 -6.03 19.23 1.44
N ALA A 35 -5.15 19.95 2.13
CA ALA A 35 -5.21 21.42 2.19
C ALA A 35 -4.65 22.09 0.93
N GLU A 36 -3.65 21.49 0.28
CA GLU A 36 -2.95 22.10 -0.88
C GLU A 36 -3.49 21.65 -2.26
N PHE A 37 -4.24 20.55 -2.33
CA PHE A 37 -4.67 19.94 -3.60
C PHE A 37 -6.20 19.90 -3.72
N ASP A 38 -6.70 20.08 -4.94
CA ASP A 38 -8.12 20.21 -5.25
C ASP A 38 -8.84 18.85 -5.31
N ARG A 39 -8.15 17.80 -5.79
CA ARG A 39 -8.74 16.49 -6.10
C ARG A 39 -7.81 15.35 -5.68
N PRO A 40 -7.53 15.20 -4.38
CA PRO A 40 -6.81 14.03 -3.90
C PRO A 40 -7.60 12.73 -4.13
N ALA A 41 -6.89 11.62 -4.28
CA ALA A 41 -7.42 10.27 -4.22
C ALA A 41 -6.46 9.35 -3.46
N MET A 42 -6.93 8.24 -2.92
CA MET A 42 -6.08 7.27 -2.22
C MET A 42 -6.10 5.91 -2.91
N LEU A 43 -4.92 5.37 -3.25
CA LEU A 43 -4.80 4.01 -3.73
C LEU A 43 -5.15 3.02 -2.61
N PHE A 44 -6.17 2.20 -2.84
CA PHE A 44 -6.69 1.26 -1.85
C PHE A 44 -6.95 -0.10 -2.49
N SER A 45 -6.03 -1.04 -2.26
CA SER A 45 -6.15 -2.43 -2.73
C SER A 45 -6.72 -3.37 -1.67
N GLY A 46 -6.92 -2.93 -0.43
CA GLY A 46 -7.24 -3.81 0.69
C GLY A 46 -6.03 -4.55 1.26
N GLY A 47 -4.81 -4.27 0.76
CA GLY A 47 -3.58 -4.76 1.36
C GLY A 47 -3.23 -4.03 2.67
N LYS A 48 -2.45 -4.68 3.56
CA LYS A 48 -2.19 -4.20 4.93
C LYS A 48 -1.78 -2.72 5.02
N ASP A 49 -0.88 -2.27 4.16
CA ASP A 49 -0.35 -0.90 4.18
C ASP A 49 -1.42 0.11 3.75
N SER A 50 -2.21 -0.23 2.73
CA SER A 50 -3.33 0.59 2.29
C SER A 50 -4.46 0.65 3.34
N VAL A 51 -4.65 -0.42 4.13
CA VAL A 51 -5.62 -0.43 5.24
C VAL A 51 -5.15 0.47 6.39
N VAL A 52 -3.86 0.42 6.76
CA VAL A 52 -3.29 1.34 7.75
C VAL A 52 -3.37 2.78 7.27
N MET A 53 -3.02 3.05 6.01
CA MET A 53 -3.14 4.38 5.42
C MET A 53 -4.59 4.89 5.42
N LEU A 54 -5.57 4.04 5.11
CA LEU A 54 -6.99 4.40 5.15
C LEU A 54 -7.47 4.67 6.58
N HIS A 55 -7.00 3.88 7.56
CA HIS A 55 -7.28 4.10 8.96
C HIS A 55 -6.70 5.44 9.46
N LEU A 56 -5.47 5.77 9.06
CA LEU A 56 -4.84 7.07 9.34
C LEU A 56 -5.63 8.23 8.72
N ALA A 57 -6.14 8.07 7.50
CA ALA A 57 -7.03 9.06 6.88
C ALA A 57 -8.33 9.24 7.67
N ALA A 58 -8.96 8.16 8.14
CA ALA A 58 -10.15 8.26 8.98
C ALA A 58 -9.87 9.04 10.28
N LYS A 59 -8.71 8.81 10.92
CA LYS A 59 -8.26 9.59 12.08
C LYS A 59 -7.99 11.06 11.73
N ALA A 60 -7.32 11.32 10.61
CA ALA A 60 -6.91 12.66 10.21
C ALA A 60 -8.09 13.62 10.04
N PHE A 61 -9.23 13.12 9.56
CA PHE A 61 -10.41 13.93 9.25
C PHE A 61 -11.58 13.76 10.23
N TRP A 62 -11.43 12.94 11.27
CA TRP A 62 -12.44 12.81 12.32
C TRP A 62 -12.75 14.17 12.99
N PRO A 63 -14.02 14.49 13.30
CA PRO A 63 -15.24 13.71 13.12
C PRO A 63 -15.91 13.81 11.74
N GLY A 64 -15.26 14.49 10.79
CA GLY A 64 -15.68 14.52 9.40
C GLY A 64 -15.43 13.19 8.69
N ARG A 65 -15.93 13.11 7.45
CA ARG A 65 -15.65 11.99 6.54
C ARG A 65 -14.31 12.22 5.84
N ILE A 66 -13.73 11.14 5.32
CA ILE A 66 -12.57 11.24 4.41
C ILE A 66 -13.02 12.05 3.17
N PRO A 67 -12.34 13.17 2.83
CA PRO A 67 -12.83 14.12 1.83
C PRO A 67 -12.46 13.76 0.38
N PHE A 68 -11.93 12.56 0.15
CA PHE A 68 -11.49 12.09 -1.15
C PHE A 68 -11.95 10.65 -1.44
N PRO A 69 -12.08 10.27 -2.72
CA PRO A 69 -12.35 8.89 -3.11
C PRO A 69 -11.14 7.99 -2.87
N VAL A 70 -11.41 6.69 -2.85
CA VAL A 70 -10.39 5.66 -3.00
C VAL A 70 -10.36 5.15 -4.44
N LEU A 71 -9.18 4.77 -4.92
CA LEU A 71 -8.92 4.26 -6.27
C LEU A 71 -8.30 2.87 -6.17
N HIS A 72 -8.82 1.92 -6.94
CA HIS A 72 -8.26 0.59 -7.10
C HIS A 72 -8.02 0.30 -8.58
N VAL A 73 -6.84 -0.22 -8.91
CA VAL A 73 -6.57 -0.77 -10.24
C VAL A 73 -6.79 -2.27 -10.16
N ASP A 74 -7.85 -2.75 -10.79
CA ASP A 74 -8.24 -4.16 -10.74
C ASP A 74 -7.64 -4.91 -11.93
N THR A 75 -6.69 -5.81 -11.66
CA THR A 75 -6.07 -6.64 -12.68
C THR A 75 -6.97 -7.78 -13.16
N GLY A 76 -8.04 -8.08 -12.40
CA GLY A 76 -8.82 -9.31 -12.50
C GLY A 76 -8.14 -10.52 -11.85
N HIS A 77 -6.88 -10.41 -11.42
CA HIS A 77 -6.12 -11.50 -10.79
C HIS A 77 -6.02 -11.35 -9.27
N ASN A 78 -6.83 -10.48 -8.67
CA ASN A 78 -6.83 -10.22 -7.23
C ASN A 78 -7.35 -11.40 -6.41
N PHE A 79 -6.87 -11.55 -5.18
CA PHE A 79 -7.42 -12.54 -4.25
C PHE A 79 -8.86 -12.16 -3.85
N PRO A 80 -9.83 -13.08 -3.94
CA PRO A 80 -11.22 -12.81 -3.57
C PRO A 80 -11.38 -12.28 -2.14
N GLU A 81 -10.60 -12.81 -1.19
CA GLU A 81 -10.65 -12.39 0.22
C GLU A 81 -10.24 -10.92 0.41
N VAL A 82 -9.37 -10.42 -0.47
CA VAL A 82 -8.92 -9.02 -0.44
C VAL A 82 -9.97 -8.12 -1.06
N LEU A 83 -10.59 -8.54 -2.17
CA LEU A 83 -11.69 -7.79 -2.81
C LEU A 83 -12.91 -7.68 -1.90
N GLU A 84 -13.32 -8.79 -1.26
CA GLU A 84 -14.43 -8.80 -0.31
C GLU A 84 -14.17 -7.86 0.87
N PHE A 85 -12.96 -7.89 1.43
CA PHE A 85 -12.57 -6.98 2.52
C PHE A 85 -12.57 -5.52 2.07
N ARG A 86 -12.04 -5.23 0.87
CA ARG A 86 -12.02 -3.88 0.27
C ARG A 86 -13.44 -3.34 0.17
N ASP A 87 -14.35 -4.10 -0.42
CA ASP A 87 -15.72 -3.67 -0.68
C ASP A 87 -16.48 -3.42 0.62
N ARG A 88 -16.38 -4.33 1.59
CA ARG A 88 -16.95 -4.16 2.93
C ARG A 88 -16.40 -2.91 3.63
N THR A 89 -15.10 -2.64 3.50
CA THR A 89 -14.46 -1.49 4.14
C THR A 89 -14.90 -0.16 3.52
N VAL A 90 -14.98 -0.11 2.18
CA VAL A 90 -15.50 1.05 1.44
C VAL A 90 -16.94 1.34 1.83
N GLU A 91 -17.79 0.33 1.87
CA GLU A 91 -19.20 0.46 2.27
C GLU A 91 -19.32 0.95 3.73
N ARG A 92 -18.61 0.31 4.66
CA ARG A 92 -18.61 0.66 6.09
C ARG A 92 -18.20 2.11 6.34
N LEU A 93 -17.26 2.64 5.57
CA LEU A 93 -16.80 4.02 5.68
C LEU A 93 -17.57 5.00 4.79
N GLY A 94 -18.49 4.52 3.96
CA GLY A 94 -19.29 5.34 3.04
C GLY A 94 -18.45 6.07 2.00
N LEU A 95 -17.39 5.42 1.50
CA LEU A 95 -16.43 6.02 0.56
C LEU A 95 -16.87 5.82 -0.89
N ARG A 96 -16.45 6.73 -1.77
CA ARG A 96 -16.53 6.51 -3.22
C ARG A 96 -15.32 5.69 -3.67
N LEU A 97 -15.56 4.50 -4.18
CA LEU A 97 -14.54 3.66 -4.83
C LEU A 97 -14.56 3.90 -6.35
N VAL A 98 -13.40 4.28 -6.88
CA VAL A 98 -13.12 4.28 -8.31
C VAL A 98 -12.36 2.99 -8.64
N VAL A 99 -12.81 2.27 -9.66
CA VAL A 99 -12.14 1.05 -10.13
C VAL A 99 -11.69 1.26 -11.57
N ALA A 100 -10.39 1.11 -11.82
CA ALA A 100 -9.82 1.03 -13.16
C ALA A 100 -9.51 -0.44 -13.47
N SER A 101 -10.32 -1.07 -14.31
CA SER A 101 -10.21 -2.48 -14.66
C SER A 101 -9.19 -2.68 -15.79
N VAL A 102 -8.16 -3.50 -15.59
CA VAL A 102 -7.22 -3.90 -16.65
C VAL A 102 -7.96 -4.69 -17.73
N GLN A 103 -9.01 -5.44 -17.37
CA GLN A 103 -9.79 -6.22 -18.32
C GLN A 103 -10.42 -5.34 -19.41
N ASP A 104 -10.87 -4.13 -19.05
CA ASP A 104 -11.51 -3.20 -20.00
C ASP A 104 -10.54 -2.79 -21.12
N TYR A 105 -9.25 -2.65 -20.78
CA TYR A 105 -8.18 -2.27 -21.72
C TYR A 105 -7.71 -3.46 -22.58
N LEU A 106 -7.90 -4.69 -22.09
CA LEU A 106 -7.68 -5.89 -22.87
C LEU A 106 -8.82 -6.09 -23.88
N ASP A 107 -10.06 -5.86 -23.43
CA ASP A 107 -11.27 -6.04 -24.24
C ASP A 107 -11.34 -5.02 -25.39
N ASP A 108 -10.86 -3.79 -25.19
CA ASP A 108 -10.82 -2.76 -26.24
C ASP A 108 -9.52 -2.74 -27.07
N GLY A 109 -8.54 -3.57 -26.70
CA GLY A 109 -7.28 -3.76 -27.43
C GLY A 109 -6.20 -2.70 -27.17
N ARG A 110 -6.36 -1.79 -26.20
CA ARG A 110 -5.29 -0.87 -25.75
C ARG A 110 -4.14 -1.61 -25.08
N LEU A 111 -4.42 -2.73 -24.43
CA LEU A 111 -3.45 -3.64 -23.84
C LEU A 111 -3.57 -5.03 -24.46
N LEU A 112 -2.50 -5.81 -24.35
CA LEU A 112 -2.46 -7.21 -24.77
C LEU A 112 -2.08 -8.07 -23.57
N GLU A 113 -2.66 -9.28 -23.52
CA GLU A 113 -2.30 -10.27 -22.50
C GLU A 113 -0.82 -10.60 -22.60
N ARG A 114 -0.15 -10.69 -21.45
CA ARG A 114 1.27 -11.01 -21.41
C ARG A 114 1.48 -12.50 -21.62
N ALA A 115 2.56 -12.86 -22.31
CA ALA A 115 2.94 -14.25 -22.52
C ALA A 115 3.22 -15.01 -21.20
N ASP A 116 3.61 -14.28 -20.14
CA ASP A 116 3.83 -14.81 -18.79
C ASP A 116 2.54 -14.97 -17.97
N GLY A 117 1.38 -14.52 -18.49
CA GLY A 117 0.09 -14.57 -17.81
C GLY A 117 -0.04 -13.65 -16.60
N THR A 118 0.94 -12.80 -16.31
CA THR A 118 0.86 -11.84 -15.20
C THR A 118 0.25 -10.53 -15.69
N ARG A 119 -0.59 -9.89 -14.85
CA ARG A 119 -1.20 -8.59 -15.19
C ARG A 119 -0.69 -7.44 -14.32
N ASN A 120 0.09 -7.72 -13.28
CA ASN A 120 0.67 -6.70 -12.41
C ASN A 120 1.36 -5.54 -13.17
N PRO A 121 2.16 -5.77 -14.24
CA PRO A 121 2.76 -4.68 -15.02
C PRO A 121 1.78 -3.89 -15.88
N LEU A 122 0.60 -4.44 -16.18
CA LEU A 122 -0.40 -3.81 -17.04
C LEU A 122 -1.21 -2.71 -16.33
N GLN A 123 -1.04 -2.55 -15.02
CA GLN A 123 -1.78 -1.58 -14.22
C GLN A 123 -1.43 -0.12 -14.51
N THR A 124 -0.25 0.16 -15.05
CA THR A 124 0.24 1.54 -15.23
C THR A 124 -0.67 2.37 -16.12
N LEU A 125 -1.06 1.84 -17.29
CA LEU A 125 -1.91 2.58 -18.22
C LEU A 125 -3.31 2.86 -17.63
N PRO A 126 -4.04 1.86 -17.08
CA PRO A 126 -5.31 2.11 -16.38
C PRO A 126 -5.20 3.09 -15.21
N LEU A 127 -4.10 3.05 -14.44
CA LEU A 127 -3.86 4.00 -13.36
C LEU A 127 -3.76 5.43 -13.88
N LEU A 128 -2.93 5.66 -14.90
CA LEU A 128 -2.69 6.98 -15.46
C LEU A 128 -3.95 7.54 -16.13
N ASP A 129 -4.67 6.71 -16.89
CA ASP A 129 -5.94 7.10 -17.50
C ASP A 129 -6.99 7.46 -16.44
N ALA A 130 -7.11 6.68 -15.35
CA ALA A 130 -8.04 7.00 -14.27
C ALA A 130 -7.68 8.30 -13.54
N ILE A 131 -6.40 8.58 -13.36
CA ILE A 131 -5.92 9.86 -12.79
C ILE A 131 -6.31 11.02 -13.71
N ALA A 132 -6.07 10.89 -15.01
CA ALA A 132 -6.40 11.91 -16.00
C ALA A 132 -7.91 12.14 -16.11
N GLU A 133 -8.71 11.07 -16.21
CA GLU A 133 -10.17 11.11 -16.33
C GLU A 133 -10.82 11.83 -15.14
N HIS A 134 -10.42 11.47 -13.92
CA HIS A 134 -10.95 12.09 -12.71
C HIS A 134 -10.27 13.41 -12.34
N ARG A 135 -9.17 13.75 -13.04
CA ARG A 135 -8.32 14.91 -12.79
C ARG A 135 -7.79 14.92 -11.36
N PHE A 136 -7.30 13.77 -10.89
CA PHE A 136 -6.65 13.71 -9.59
C PHE A 136 -5.30 14.42 -9.66
N ASP A 137 -5.11 15.40 -8.80
CA ASP A 137 -3.89 16.21 -8.71
C ASP A 137 -2.96 15.75 -7.58
N ALA A 138 -3.48 14.96 -6.64
CA ALA A 138 -2.71 14.18 -5.68
C ALA A 138 -3.23 12.74 -5.56
N VAL A 139 -2.32 11.78 -5.44
CA VAL A 139 -2.64 10.38 -5.25
C VAL A 139 -1.82 9.83 -4.08
N PHE A 140 -2.50 9.44 -2.99
CA PHE A 140 -1.86 8.79 -1.86
C PHE A 140 -1.52 7.34 -2.20
N GLY A 141 -0.28 6.94 -1.94
CA GLY A 141 0.23 5.58 -2.10
C GLY A 141 0.79 5.03 -0.80
N GLY A 142 0.64 3.71 -0.60
CA GLY A 142 1.12 3.00 0.59
C GLY A 142 2.58 2.54 0.54
N GLY A 143 3.40 3.10 -0.37
CA GLY A 143 4.79 2.68 -0.53
C GLY A 143 5.68 3.12 0.63
N ARG A 144 6.54 2.21 1.11
CA ARG A 144 7.46 2.47 2.23
C ARG A 144 8.93 2.36 1.81
N ARG A 145 9.81 3.08 2.49
CA ARG A 145 11.25 3.10 2.18
C ARG A 145 11.95 1.78 2.50
N ASP A 146 11.45 1.01 3.45
CA ASP A 146 12.02 -0.27 3.88
C ASP A 146 11.63 -1.45 2.96
N GLU A 147 10.60 -1.29 2.12
CA GLU A 147 10.06 -2.35 1.26
C GLU A 147 11.03 -2.81 0.18
N ASP A 148 11.77 -1.87 -0.41
CA ASP A 148 12.68 -2.12 -1.52
C ASP A 148 13.76 -1.03 -1.67
N LYS A 149 14.92 -1.40 -2.20
CA LYS A 149 16.07 -0.49 -2.39
C LYS A 149 15.72 0.71 -3.27
N ALA A 150 14.89 0.56 -4.31
CA ALA A 150 14.50 1.65 -5.20
C ALA A 150 13.65 2.70 -4.47
N ARG A 151 12.90 2.28 -3.44
CA ARG A 151 12.07 3.16 -2.60
C ARG A 151 12.87 3.86 -1.50
N ALA A 152 14.09 3.42 -1.18
CA ALA A 152 14.89 4.01 -0.10
C ALA A 152 15.18 5.51 -0.30
N LYS A 153 15.17 5.98 -1.55
CA LYS A 153 15.36 7.40 -1.92
C LYS A 153 14.05 8.11 -2.27
N GLU A 154 12.91 7.48 -2.02
CA GLU A 154 11.60 8.06 -2.30
C GLU A 154 11.31 9.23 -1.36
N ARG A 155 10.70 10.26 -1.93
CA ARG A 155 10.23 11.45 -1.21
C ARG A 155 8.82 11.23 -0.69
N ILE A 156 8.39 12.00 0.30
CA ILE A 156 7.00 11.99 0.74
C ILE A 156 6.09 12.50 -0.39
N LEU A 157 6.45 13.62 -1.02
CA LEU A 157 5.81 14.15 -2.22
C LEU A 157 6.71 13.92 -3.43
N SER A 158 6.23 13.08 -4.34
CA SER A 158 6.93 12.70 -5.56
C SER A 158 6.17 13.29 -6.75
N LEU A 159 6.75 14.30 -7.39
CA LEU A 159 6.11 15.02 -8.51
C LEU A 159 6.08 14.14 -9.76
N ARG A 160 4.99 14.21 -10.51
CA ARG A 160 4.78 13.54 -11.80
C ARG A 160 4.46 14.59 -12.86
N ASP A 161 4.94 14.37 -14.08
CA ASP A 161 4.60 15.25 -15.21
C ASP A 161 3.18 14.99 -15.74
N GLU A 162 2.82 15.64 -16.85
CA GLU A 162 1.50 15.52 -17.47
C GLU A 162 1.20 14.12 -18.04
N PHE A 163 2.23 13.31 -18.29
CA PHE A 163 2.12 11.92 -18.72
C PHE A 163 2.22 10.94 -17.54
N GLY A 164 2.35 11.46 -16.32
CA GLY A 164 2.53 10.66 -15.11
C GLY A 164 3.93 10.08 -14.93
N GLN A 165 4.92 10.56 -15.67
CA GLN A 165 6.29 10.10 -15.56
C GLN A 165 7.04 10.82 -14.43
N TRP A 166 8.09 10.17 -13.94
CA TRP A 166 8.94 10.72 -12.88
C TRP A 166 10.24 11.32 -13.44
N ASP A 167 10.44 12.63 -13.20
CA ASP A 167 11.70 13.32 -13.51
C ASP A 167 12.48 13.64 -12.21
N PRO A 168 13.70 13.11 -12.02
CA PRO A 168 14.55 13.42 -10.86
C PRO A 168 14.83 14.92 -10.68
N ARG A 169 14.92 15.71 -11.76
CA ARG A 169 15.26 17.14 -11.72
C ARG A 169 14.12 18.00 -11.17
N ASN A 170 12.89 17.52 -11.28
CA ASN A 170 11.70 18.23 -10.82
C ASN A 170 11.35 17.94 -9.35
N GLN A 171 12.09 17.04 -8.71
CA GLN A 171 11.86 16.66 -7.32
C GLN A 171 12.40 17.71 -6.35
N ARG A 172 11.67 17.94 -5.26
CA ARG A 172 11.94 19.05 -4.34
C ARG A 172 12.56 18.56 -3.03
N PRO A 173 13.52 19.30 -2.46
CA PRO A 173 13.95 19.05 -1.09
C PRO A 173 12.78 19.11 -0.11
N GLU A 174 12.73 18.16 0.82
CA GLU A 174 11.74 18.11 1.90
C GLU A 174 12.50 18.44 3.18
N LEU A 175 12.28 19.64 3.72
CA LEU A 175 12.98 20.11 4.92
C LEU A 175 11.98 20.15 6.07
N TRP A 176 12.32 19.51 7.20
CA TRP A 176 11.41 19.30 8.32
C TRP A 176 10.12 18.60 7.86
N ASN A 177 8.96 19.13 8.27
CA ASN A 177 7.63 18.67 7.87
C ASN A 177 6.97 19.69 6.92
N LEU A 178 7.78 20.41 6.15
CA LEU A 178 7.33 21.37 5.15
C LEU A 178 7.41 20.74 3.76
N TYR A 179 6.25 20.60 3.14
CA TYR A 179 6.12 20.02 1.80
C TYR A 179 5.79 21.11 0.79
N ASN A 180 6.24 20.94 -0.44
CA ASN A 180 5.94 21.88 -1.53
C ASN A 180 5.20 21.13 -2.63
N GLY A 181 3.87 21.10 -2.54
CA GLY A 181 2.99 20.42 -3.49
C GLY A 181 2.69 21.17 -4.78
N ARG A 182 3.18 22.41 -4.95
CA ARG A 182 2.87 23.25 -6.12
C ARG A 182 3.18 22.54 -7.43
N HIS A 183 2.23 22.41 -8.33
CA HIS A 183 2.43 21.75 -9.62
C HIS A 183 1.72 22.56 -10.72
N THR A 184 2.08 22.34 -11.98
CA THR A 184 1.38 23.00 -13.09
C THR A 184 0.11 22.23 -13.46
N PRO A 185 -0.90 22.87 -14.07
CA PRO A 185 -2.06 22.15 -14.57
C PRO A 185 -1.66 20.95 -15.44
N GLY A 186 -2.29 19.80 -15.23
CA GLY A 186 -1.98 18.53 -15.91
C GLY A 186 -0.96 17.66 -15.17
N GLN A 187 -0.08 18.24 -14.36
CA GLN A 187 0.80 17.49 -13.46
C GLN A 187 0.02 17.01 -12.24
N HIS A 188 0.57 16.01 -11.55
CA HIS A 188 0.03 15.52 -10.29
C HIS A 188 1.15 15.08 -9.35
N VAL A 189 0.80 14.81 -8.10
CA VAL A 189 1.76 14.39 -7.06
C VAL A 189 1.38 13.01 -6.53
N ARG A 190 2.38 12.17 -6.30
CA ARG A 190 2.25 10.95 -5.48
C ARG A 190 2.67 11.28 -4.06
N ALA A 191 1.80 11.02 -3.09
CA ALA A 191 2.03 11.28 -1.69
C ALA A 191 2.15 9.97 -0.91
N PHE A 192 3.16 9.82 -0.05
CA PHE A 192 3.43 8.59 0.70
C PHE A 192 3.40 8.82 2.22
N PRO A 193 2.20 8.90 2.85
CA PRO A 193 2.07 9.23 4.27
C PRO A 193 2.79 8.26 5.21
N ILE A 194 2.95 7.01 4.78
CA ILE A 194 3.57 5.94 5.58
C ILE A 194 5.01 5.64 5.18
N SER A 195 5.67 6.50 4.39
CA SER A 195 6.99 6.22 3.82
C SER A 195 8.07 5.84 4.85
N ASN A 196 7.98 6.39 6.06
CA ASN A 196 8.91 6.16 7.18
C ASN A 196 8.58 4.95 8.06
N TRP A 197 7.47 4.27 7.80
CA TRP A 197 7.06 3.13 8.59
C TRP A 197 7.82 1.89 8.14
N THR A 198 8.23 1.05 9.09
CA THR A 198 8.72 -0.30 8.77
C THR A 198 7.59 -1.31 8.75
N GLU A 199 7.84 -2.50 8.22
CA GLU A 199 6.84 -3.58 8.28
C GLU A 199 6.45 -3.90 9.73
N LEU A 200 7.42 -3.87 10.65
CA LEU A 200 7.15 -4.12 12.07
C LEU A 200 6.29 -3.02 12.69
N ASP A 201 6.48 -1.76 12.28
CA ASP A 201 5.64 -0.65 12.74
C ASP A 201 4.20 -0.80 12.24
N ILE A 202 4.02 -1.19 10.97
CA ILE A 202 2.70 -1.49 10.39
C ILE A 202 1.97 -2.55 11.21
N TRP A 203 2.62 -3.69 11.50
CA TRP A 203 2.00 -4.76 12.29
C TRP A 203 1.71 -4.37 13.74
N ARG A 204 2.65 -3.69 14.41
CA ARG A 204 2.43 -3.19 15.78
C ARG A 204 1.30 -2.17 15.85
N TYR A 205 1.15 -1.35 14.82
CA TYR A 205 0.05 -0.38 14.75
C TYR A 205 -1.29 -1.06 14.48
N ILE A 206 -1.32 -2.07 13.61
CA ILE A 206 -2.50 -2.93 13.41
C ILE A 206 -2.92 -3.57 14.74
N GLU A 207 -1.96 -4.07 15.52
CA GLU A 207 -2.21 -4.64 16.85
C GLU A 207 -2.77 -3.60 17.82
N ARG A 208 -2.09 -2.44 17.95
CA ARG A 208 -2.44 -1.36 18.86
C ARG A 208 -3.85 -0.81 18.62
N GLU A 209 -4.17 -0.57 17.35
CA GLU A 209 -5.44 0.03 16.92
C GLU A 209 -6.52 -1.02 16.65
N ASN A 210 -6.21 -2.31 16.82
CA ASN A 210 -7.08 -3.44 16.50
C ASN A 210 -7.69 -3.34 15.09
N ILE A 211 -6.83 -3.10 14.10
CA ILE A 211 -7.24 -2.91 12.69
C ILE A 211 -7.55 -4.27 12.08
N GLU A 212 -8.77 -4.41 11.57
CA GLU A 212 -9.16 -5.60 10.82
C GLU A 212 -8.38 -5.70 9.50
N LEU A 213 -7.95 -6.90 9.14
CA LEU A 213 -7.29 -7.20 7.86
C LEU A 213 -7.98 -8.37 7.15
N PRO A 214 -7.79 -8.51 5.82
CA PRO A 214 -8.17 -9.72 5.10
C PRO A 214 -7.60 -10.99 5.76
N PRO A 215 -8.37 -12.09 5.86
CA PRO A 215 -7.94 -13.29 6.58
C PRO A 215 -6.69 -13.97 5.98
N ILE A 216 -6.40 -13.72 4.70
CA ILE A 216 -5.23 -14.23 3.97
C ILE A 216 -3.89 -13.84 4.60
N TYR A 217 -3.86 -12.78 5.41
CA TYR A 217 -2.68 -12.34 6.15
C TYR A 217 -2.34 -13.22 7.35
N TYR A 218 -3.29 -14.05 7.80
CA TYR A 218 -3.11 -14.99 8.91
C TYR A 218 -3.01 -16.43 8.39
N ALA A 219 -2.41 -17.30 9.19
CA ALA A 219 -2.17 -18.69 8.85
C ALA A 219 -3.48 -19.44 8.58
N HIS A 220 -3.59 -19.99 7.39
CA HIS A 220 -4.70 -20.81 6.92
C HIS A 220 -4.16 -21.94 6.03
N GLU A 221 -4.95 -22.99 5.85
CA GLU A 221 -4.56 -24.06 4.95
C GLU A 221 -4.93 -23.72 3.50
N ARG A 222 -3.98 -23.90 2.58
CA ARG A 222 -4.16 -23.63 1.14
C ARG A 222 -3.44 -24.68 0.32
N ASP A 223 -4.03 -25.02 -0.83
CA ASP A 223 -3.36 -25.84 -1.84
C ASP A 223 -2.36 -24.96 -2.57
N VAL A 224 -1.09 -25.35 -2.52
CA VAL A 224 0.03 -24.59 -3.07
C VAL A 224 0.95 -25.49 -3.88
N PHE A 225 1.71 -24.89 -4.78
CA PHE A 225 2.77 -25.58 -5.53
C PHE A 225 4.02 -24.69 -5.57
N ARG A 226 5.20 -25.29 -5.79
CA ARG A 226 6.46 -24.54 -5.86
C ARG A 226 6.76 -24.11 -7.29
N ARG A 227 6.93 -22.80 -7.50
CA ARG A 227 7.42 -22.21 -8.75
C ARG A 227 8.45 -21.14 -8.43
N ASP A 228 9.61 -21.22 -9.07
CA ASP A 228 10.71 -20.25 -8.90
C ASP A 228 11.06 -19.93 -7.43
N GLY A 229 11.03 -20.97 -6.59
CA GLY A 229 11.34 -20.88 -5.17
C GLY A 229 10.26 -20.25 -4.28
N MET A 230 9.05 -20.00 -4.81
CA MET A 230 7.90 -19.47 -4.08
C MET A 230 6.78 -20.51 -3.97
N TRP A 231 5.97 -20.42 -2.91
CA TRP A 231 4.74 -21.20 -2.78
C TRP A 231 3.58 -20.44 -3.42
N MET A 232 3.17 -20.85 -4.61
CA MET A 232 2.07 -20.21 -5.33
C MET A 232 0.75 -20.84 -4.92
N ALA A 233 -0.29 -20.04 -4.74
CA ALA A 233 -1.65 -20.57 -4.57
C ALA A 233 -2.09 -21.28 -5.83
N VAL A 234 -2.77 -22.42 -5.67
CA VAL A 234 -3.63 -22.94 -6.74
C VAL A 234 -4.83 -22.01 -6.88
N GLY A 235 -5.09 -21.56 -8.10
CA GLY A 235 -6.26 -20.74 -8.42
C GLY A 235 -6.42 -20.57 -9.93
N GLU A 236 -7.48 -19.85 -10.32
CA GLU A 236 -7.83 -19.63 -11.74
C GLU A 236 -6.67 -19.05 -12.55
N PHE A 237 -5.95 -18.08 -11.98
CA PHE A 237 -4.84 -17.38 -12.62
C PHE A 237 -3.46 -17.91 -12.19
N SER A 238 -3.43 -19.01 -11.44
CA SER A 238 -2.20 -19.61 -10.89
C SER A 238 -2.41 -21.12 -10.82
N ALA A 239 -2.37 -21.78 -11.97
CA ALA A 239 -2.45 -23.23 -12.07
C ALA A 239 -1.05 -23.88 -12.07
N PRO A 240 -0.87 -25.05 -11.46
CA PRO A 240 0.38 -25.82 -11.59
C PRO A 240 0.60 -26.26 -13.05
N ALA A 241 1.85 -26.31 -13.48
CA ALA A 241 2.25 -26.68 -14.82
C ALA A 241 3.30 -27.81 -14.80
N GLY A 242 3.24 -28.70 -15.80
CA GLY A 242 4.22 -29.78 -15.97
C GLY A 242 4.26 -30.74 -14.77
N ALA A 243 5.40 -30.79 -14.08
CA ALA A 243 5.65 -31.70 -12.95
C ALA A 243 5.50 -31.02 -11.57
N GLU A 244 4.94 -29.81 -11.51
CA GLU A 244 4.68 -29.12 -10.24
C GLU A 244 3.65 -29.89 -9.41
N ALA A 245 4.04 -30.32 -8.21
CA ALA A 245 3.16 -31.03 -7.29
C ALA A 245 2.35 -30.04 -6.44
N VAL A 246 1.07 -30.35 -6.27
CA VAL A 246 0.19 -29.61 -5.35
C VAL A 246 0.30 -30.22 -3.96
N GLU A 247 0.51 -29.35 -2.97
CA GLU A 247 0.62 -29.70 -1.56
C GLU A 247 -0.36 -28.85 -0.74
N ARG A 248 -1.02 -29.46 0.24
CA ARG A 248 -1.81 -28.75 1.25
C ARG A 248 -0.85 -28.24 2.33
N GLN A 249 -0.69 -26.93 2.44
CA GLN A 249 0.23 -26.31 3.39
C GLN A 249 -0.49 -25.29 4.28
N THR A 250 0.02 -25.08 5.49
CA THR A 250 -0.41 -23.95 6.34
C THR A 250 0.44 -22.73 5.99
N VAL A 251 -0.21 -21.71 5.45
CA VAL A 251 0.44 -20.54 4.87
C VAL A 251 -0.24 -19.24 5.28
N ARG A 252 0.50 -18.14 5.16
CA ARG A 252 -0.06 -16.78 5.15
C ARG A 252 0.57 -15.96 4.03
N TYR A 253 0.09 -14.75 3.84
CA TYR A 253 0.67 -13.81 2.90
C TYR A 253 1.26 -12.62 3.63
N ARG A 254 2.53 -12.30 3.33
CA ARG A 254 3.23 -11.13 3.88
C ARG A 254 2.86 -9.85 3.10
N THR A 255 2.80 -9.99 1.78
CA THR A 255 2.31 -8.99 0.81
C THR A 255 1.19 -9.60 -0.02
N VAL A 256 0.23 -8.81 -0.48
CA VAL A 256 -0.81 -9.29 -1.41
C VAL A 256 -0.97 -8.38 -2.62
N GLY A 257 -1.05 -8.97 -3.81
CA GLY A 257 -1.47 -8.37 -5.07
C GLY A 257 -1.98 -9.50 -5.96
N ASP A 258 -1.62 -9.55 -7.24
CA ASP A 258 -2.13 -10.62 -8.12
C ASP A 258 -1.77 -12.03 -7.65
N MET A 259 -2.76 -12.92 -7.69
CA MET A 259 -2.62 -14.36 -7.46
C MET A 259 -1.55 -14.98 -8.36
N SER A 260 -1.42 -14.48 -9.60
CA SER A 260 -0.45 -14.96 -10.59
C SER A 260 1.01 -14.70 -10.22
N CYS A 261 1.30 -13.76 -9.30
CA CYS A 261 2.69 -13.40 -8.94
C CYS A 261 2.96 -13.23 -7.44
N THR A 262 2.00 -13.58 -6.58
CA THR A 262 2.15 -13.47 -5.12
C THR A 262 2.36 -14.85 -4.50
N GLY A 263 3.56 -15.06 -3.95
CA GLY A 263 3.91 -16.25 -3.18
C GLY A 263 3.44 -16.17 -1.72
N ALA A 264 2.92 -17.28 -1.23
CA ALA A 264 2.62 -17.51 0.17
C ALA A 264 3.90 -17.85 0.96
N VAL A 265 3.85 -17.65 2.27
CA VAL A 265 4.91 -18.08 3.21
C VAL A 265 4.35 -19.15 4.15
N LEU A 266 5.14 -20.20 4.40
CA LEU A 266 4.81 -21.19 5.42
C LEU A 266 4.85 -20.50 6.78
N SER A 267 3.74 -20.51 7.51
CA SER A 267 3.63 -19.81 8.79
C SER A 267 2.51 -20.39 9.64
N GLY A 268 2.73 -20.41 10.96
CA GLY A 268 1.72 -20.78 11.95
C GLY A 268 0.99 -19.59 12.57
N ALA A 269 1.27 -18.35 12.14
CA ALA A 269 0.79 -17.14 12.78
C ALA A 269 -0.70 -16.87 12.50
N ARG A 270 -1.57 -17.14 13.48
CA ARG A 270 -3.04 -17.06 13.34
C ARG A 270 -3.64 -15.75 13.83
N THR A 271 -2.87 -14.95 14.56
CA THR A 271 -3.28 -13.68 15.13
C THR A 271 -2.29 -12.58 14.77
N VAL A 272 -2.69 -11.31 14.95
CA VAL A 272 -1.78 -10.17 14.78
C VAL A 272 -0.54 -10.30 15.67
N ALA A 273 -0.73 -10.71 16.93
CA ALA A 273 0.36 -10.91 17.89
C ALA A 273 1.35 -11.98 17.40
N ASP A 274 0.86 -13.09 16.83
CA ASP A 274 1.74 -14.11 16.25
C ASP A 274 2.55 -13.55 15.07
N VAL A 275 1.93 -12.73 14.22
CA VAL A 275 2.61 -12.12 13.07
C VAL A 275 3.65 -11.09 13.54
N VAL A 276 3.35 -10.28 14.54
CA VAL A 276 4.31 -9.34 15.15
C VAL A 276 5.53 -10.11 15.68
N ALA A 277 5.30 -11.22 16.40
CA ALA A 277 6.38 -12.05 16.93
C ALA A 277 7.23 -12.68 15.80
N GLU A 278 6.60 -13.13 14.72
CA GLU A 278 7.27 -13.70 13.56
C GLU A 278 8.11 -12.65 12.79
N VAL A 279 7.54 -11.47 12.54
CA VAL A 279 8.21 -10.38 11.79
C VAL A 279 9.37 -9.80 12.59
N ALA A 280 9.24 -9.69 13.92
CA ALA A 280 10.28 -9.12 14.78
C ALA A 280 11.63 -9.87 14.73
N VAL A 281 11.62 -11.16 14.34
CA VAL A 281 12.83 -11.99 14.24
C VAL A 281 13.26 -12.29 12.80
N SER A 282 12.51 -11.79 11.80
CA SER A 282 12.78 -12.04 10.38
C SER A 282 13.93 -11.17 9.86
N THR A 283 14.82 -11.76 9.07
CA THR A 283 15.91 -11.04 8.38
C THR A 283 15.65 -10.84 6.88
N LEU A 284 14.49 -11.30 6.38
CA LEU A 284 14.13 -11.21 4.96
C LEU A 284 13.34 -9.92 4.69
N THR A 285 13.64 -9.24 3.60
CA THR A 285 12.83 -8.10 3.13
C THR A 285 11.42 -8.56 2.75
N GLU A 286 10.44 -7.69 2.94
CA GLU A 286 9.03 -8.04 2.80
C GLU A 286 8.70 -8.54 1.39
N ARG A 287 8.96 -7.71 0.37
CA ARG A 287 8.59 -7.97 -1.02
C ARG A 287 9.53 -8.95 -1.73
N GLY A 288 10.84 -8.86 -1.45
CA GLY A 288 11.84 -9.73 -2.09
C GLY A 288 11.65 -11.23 -1.79
N ALA A 289 10.99 -11.55 -0.66
CA ALA A 289 10.67 -12.92 -0.29
C ALA A 289 9.44 -13.50 -1.01
N THR A 290 8.48 -12.65 -1.42
CA THR A 290 7.12 -13.09 -1.76
C THR A 290 6.60 -12.63 -3.13
N ARG A 291 7.28 -11.72 -3.82
CA ARG A 291 6.85 -11.21 -5.13
C ARG A 291 7.75 -11.71 -6.26
N ALA A 292 7.15 -12.42 -7.21
CA ALA A 292 7.86 -12.97 -8.36
C ALA A 292 8.45 -11.87 -9.25
N ASP A 293 7.69 -10.81 -9.46
CA ASP A 293 7.99 -9.75 -10.40
C ASP A 293 9.07 -8.76 -9.89
N ASP A 294 9.27 -8.71 -8.57
CA ASP A 294 10.33 -7.93 -7.93
C ASP A 294 11.70 -8.66 -7.96
N ARG A 295 11.73 -9.96 -8.30
CA ARG A 295 12.98 -10.76 -8.41
C ARG A 295 13.63 -10.71 -9.79
N ILE A 296 12.93 -10.22 -10.82
CA ILE A 296 13.32 -10.36 -12.23
C ILE A 296 14.48 -9.42 -12.61
N SER A 297 14.67 -8.28 -11.93
CA SER A 297 15.85 -7.40 -12.10
C SER A 297 15.92 -6.32 -11.00
N GLU A 298 17.12 -5.99 -10.52
CA GLU A 298 17.35 -4.88 -9.57
C GLU A 298 16.85 -3.51 -10.09
N ALA A 299 16.73 -3.35 -11.42
CA ALA A 299 16.24 -2.10 -12.05
C ALA A 299 14.72 -2.06 -12.26
N ALA A 300 14.00 -3.18 -12.08
CA ALA A 300 12.59 -3.30 -12.48
C ALA A 300 11.67 -2.28 -11.77
N MET A 301 11.95 -1.99 -10.50
CA MET A 301 11.18 -1.00 -9.73
C MET A 301 11.53 0.45 -10.11
N GLU A 302 12.79 0.75 -10.42
CA GLU A 302 13.21 2.09 -10.86
C GLU A 302 12.62 2.43 -12.23
N ASP A 303 12.55 1.47 -13.14
CA ASP A 303 11.95 1.67 -14.46
C ASP A 303 10.43 1.83 -14.37
N ARG A 304 9.75 0.99 -13.57
CA ARG A 304 8.31 1.17 -13.27
C ARG A 304 8.00 2.55 -12.67
N LYS A 305 8.89 3.10 -11.85
CA LYS A 305 8.74 4.46 -11.31
C LYS A 305 8.79 5.52 -12.40
N LYS A 306 9.73 5.42 -13.35
CA LYS A 306 9.82 6.34 -14.49
C LYS A 306 8.57 6.25 -15.35
N ASP A 307 8.02 5.05 -15.50
CA ASP A 307 6.82 4.78 -16.29
C ASP A 307 5.51 5.20 -15.59
N GLY A 308 5.56 5.59 -14.30
CA GLY A 308 4.42 6.10 -13.55
C GLY A 308 3.62 5.07 -12.72
N TYR A 309 4.14 3.84 -12.56
CA TYR A 309 3.49 2.74 -11.84
C TYR A 309 3.20 3.05 -10.36
N PHE A 310 4.04 3.86 -9.70
CA PHE A 310 3.79 4.39 -8.36
C PHE A 310 4.32 5.81 -8.20
#